data_AF-A0A9C8T042-F1
#
_entry.id   AF-A0A9C8T042-F1
#
_cell.length_a   1.000
_cell.length_b   1.000
_cell.length_c   1.000
_cell.angle_alpha   90.00
_cell.angle_beta   90.00
_cell.angle_gamma   90.00
#
_symmetry.space_group_name_H-M   'P 1'
#
loop_
_entity.id
_entity.type
_entity.pdbx_description
1 polymer ?
#
loop_
_entity_poly.entity_id
_entity_poly.type
_entity_poly.pdbx_seq_one_letter_code
_entity_poly.pdbx_strand_id
1 'polypeptide(L)'
;MAAMGAEYYVDGAGGSDDGTGAATDPFLTVNRALREASGDDTISIRPGVYHESIMLVAPSQQGIHLVGVVEGEHWPVLRSADAGSHVIVAKDFTGSIENLEITGATDAIGVNLIGDDNGVTTGRVIGCRIHGNRIGVHLMTVGGSRSCDPLVQGNVIYDNSTRGIGFM
;
A
#
# COMPACT_ATOMS: atom_id res chain seq x y z
N MET A 1 2.67 -20.81 19.08
CA MET A 1 1.66 -20.30 18.14
C MET A 1 2.05 -18.88 17.82
N ALA A 2 2.40 -18.57 16.57
CA ALA A 2 2.43 -17.17 16.14
C ALA A 2 1.01 -16.63 16.33
N ALA A 3 0.83 -15.56 17.10
CA ALA A 3 -0.45 -14.87 17.14
C ALA A 3 -0.72 -14.36 15.71
N MET A 4 -1.89 -14.67 15.16
CA MET A 4 -2.32 -13.99 13.93
C MET A 4 -2.51 -12.51 14.23
N GLY A 5 -2.02 -11.63 13.35
CA GLY A 5 -2.30 -10.21 13.43
C GLY A 5 -3.80 -9.92 13.47
N ALA A 6 -4.18 -8.78 14.03
CA ALA A 6 -5.55 -8.29 14.01
C ALA A 6 -6.00 -8.00 12.57
N GLU A 7 -7.31 -8.00 12.36
CA GLU A 7 -7.91 -7.62 11.08
C GLU A 7 -8.75 -6.34 11.26
N TYR A 8 -8.49 -5.37 10.40
CA TYR A 8 -9.24 -4.13 10.30
C TYR A 8 -9.88 -4.00 8.92
N TYR A 9 -11.05 -3.37 8.86
CA TYR A 9 -11.82 -3.18 7.65
C TYR A 9 -11.94 -1.70 7.34
N VAL A 10 -11.84 -1.35 6.06
CA VAL A 10 -12.02 0.01 5.55
C VAL A 10 -13.15 0.02 4.52
N ASP A 11 -14.04 0.99 4.66
CA ASP A 11 -15.18 1.20 3.76
C ASP A 11 -15.42 2.70 3.56
N GLY A 12 -15.04 3.21 2.39
CA GLY A 12 -15.16 4.64 2.07
C GLY A 12 -16.59 5.15 1.96
N ALA A 13 -17.59 4.27 1.87
CA ALA A 13 -19.00 4.66 1.76
C ALA A 13 -19.77 4.47 3.08
N GLY A 14 -19.45 3.41 3.83
CA GLY A 14 -20.17 3.01 5.05
C GLY A 14 -19.36 3.09 6.34
N GLY A 15 -18.08 3.42 6.29
CA GLY A 15 -17.19 3.47 7.45
C GLY A 15 -17.23 4.78 8.23
N SER A 16 -16.58 4.75 9.39
CA SER A 16 -16.40 5.91 10.27
C SER A 16 -14.99 5.91 10.84
N ASP A 17 -14.32 7.06 10.86
CA ASP A 17 -13.01 7.16 11.52
C ASP A 17 -13.10 7.08 13.05
N ASP A 18 -14.30 7.23 13.63
CA ASP A 18 -14.58 6.95 15.05
C ASP A 18 -15.00 5.49 15.29
N GLY A 19 -15.11 4.68 14.22
CA GLY A 19 -15.45 3.27 14.29
C GLY A 19 -14.35 2.44 14.95
N THR A 20 -14.64 1.16 15.14
CA THR A 20 -13.73 0.18 15.75
C THR A 20 -12.81 -0.51 14.74
N GLY A 21 -13.11 -0.39 13.45
CA GLY A 21 -12.41 -1.10 12.37
C GLY A 21 -12.86 -2.54 12.18
N ALA A 22 -13.90 -2.99 12.89
CA ALA A 22 -14.49 -4.31 12.69
C ALA A 22 -15.25 -4.39 11.35
N ALA A 23 -15.48 -5.60 10.83
CA ALA A 23 -16.20 -5.79 9.57
C ALA A 23 -17.60 -5.12 9.54
N THR A 24 -18.27 -5.07 10.70
CA THR A 24 -19.59 -4.44 10.87
C THR A 24 -19.53 -2.95 11.22
N ASP A 25 -18.35 -2.43 11.54
CA ASP A 25 -18.09 -1.05 11.95
C ASP A 25 -16.71 -0.61 11.43
N PRO A 26 -16.54 -0.55 10.10
CA PRO A 26 -15.24 -0.35 9.46
C PRO A 26 -14.77 1.11 9.61
N PHE A 27 -13.46 1.32 9.46
CA PHE A 27 -12.90 2.65 9.33
C PHE A 27 -13.32 3.29 8.00
N LEU A 28 -13.41 4.62 7.97
CA LEU A 28 -13.71 5.36 6.74
C LEU A 28 -12.47 5.45 5.84
N THR A 29 -11.30 5.63 6.43
CA THR A 29 -10.04 5.86 5.71
C THR A 29 -8.99 4.79 5.96
N VAL A 30 -8.08 4.61 4.99
CA VAL A 30 -6.97 3.67 5.13
C VAL A 30 -5.94 4.19 6.13
N ASN A 31 -5.69 5.51 6.16
CA ASN A 31 -4.81 6.09 7.17
C ASN A 31 -5.35 5.95 8.60
N ARG A 32 -6.68 5.95 8.80
CA ARG A 32 -7.24 5.66 10.13
C ARG A 32 -6.93 4.23 10.57
N ALA A 33 -7.13 3.25 9.70
CA ALA A 33 -6.81 1.85 9.97
C ALA A 33 -5.31 1.67 10.27
N LEU A 34 -4.44 2.34 9.51
CA LEU A 34 -2.98 2.30 9.72
C LEU A 34 -2.49 2.93 11.04
N ARG A 35 -3.31 3.76 11.69
CA ARG A 35 -3.00 4.29 13.03
C ARG A 35 -3.29 3.27 14.13
N GLU A 36 -4.16 2.30 13.87
CA GLU A 36 -4.52 1.23 14.81
C GLU A 36 -3.75 -0.06 14.54
N ALA A 37 -3.43 -0.33 13.28
CA ALA A 37 -2.71 -1.52 12.87
C ALA A 37 -1.21 -1.46 13.21
N SER A 38 -0.64 -2.62 13.50
CA SER A 38 0.80 -2.79 13.74
C SER A 38 1.29 -4.19 13.38
N GLY A 39 2.60 -4.35 13.14
CA GLY A 39 3.18 -5.67 12.90
C GLY A 39 2.55 -6.37 11.70
N ASP A 40 2.14 -7.63 11.86
CA ASP A 40 1.55 -8.49 10.81
C ASP A 40 0.00 -8.36 10.70
N ASP A 41 -0.57 -7.25 11.15
CA ASP A 41 -2.01 -6.97 11.03
C ASP A 41 -2.45 -6.86 9.55
N THR A 42 -3.70 -7.21 9.29
CA THR A 42 -4.33 -7.11 7.95
C THR A 42 -5.33 -5.97 7.91
N ILE A 43 -5.27 -5.15 6.87
CA ILE A 43 -6.24 -4.11 6.56
C ILE A 43 -6.96 -4.50 5.27
N SER A 44 -8.21 -4.93 5.41
CA SER A 44 -9.12 -5.33 4.33
C SER A 44 -9.88 -4.11 3.81
N ILE A 45 -9.57 -3.67 2.59
CA ILE A 45 -10.09 -2.43 2.00
C ILE A 45 -11.21 -2.78 1.02
N ARG A 46 -12.44 -2.32 1.28
CA ARG A 46 -13.59 -2.54 0.40
C ARG A 46 -13.56 -1.64 -0.84
N PRO A 47 -14.27 -2.00 -1.91
CA PRO A 47 -14.36 -1.18 -3.12
C PRO A 47 -14.77 0.27 -2.81
N GLY A 48 -14.09 1.22 -3.43
CA GLY A 48 -14.20 2.64 -3.15
C GLY A 48 -13.00 3.40 -3.70
N VAL A 49 -13.06 4.73 -3.75
CA VAL A 49 -11.93 5.58 -4.15
C VAL A 49 -11.45 6.35 -2.93
N TYR A 50 -10.21 6.06 -2.52
CA TYR A 50 -9.57 6.63 -1.35
C TYR A 50 -8.47 7.59 -1.83
N HIS A 51 -8.68 8.89 -1.61
CA HIS A 51 -7.74 9.94 -1.97
C HIS A 51 -6.75 10.17 -0.84
N GLU A 52 -5.74 9.31 -0.74
CA GLU A 52 -4.83 9.25 0.40
C GLU A 52 -3.39 8.95 -0.05
N SER A 53 -2.43 9.47 0.69
CA SER A 53 -1.04 9.04 0.61
C SER A 53 -0.76 8.07 1.76
N ILE A 54 -0.27 6.89 1.44
CA ILE A 54 -0.09 5.79 2.39
C ILE A 54 1.38 5.67 2.78
N MET A 55 1.64 5.64 4.09
CA MET A 55 2.97 5.45 4.65
C MET A 55 3.00 4.14 5.43
N LEU A 56 3.88 3.23 5.01
CA LEU A 56 4.16 1.95 5.67
C LEU A 56 5.63 1.95 6.09
N VAL A 57 5.89 2.27 7.36
CA VAL A 57 7.27 2.47 7.84
C VAL A 57 7.56 1.61 9.07
N ALA A 58 8.73 0.98 9.07
CA ALA A 58 9.24 0.27 10.24
C ALA A 58 9.45 1.19 11.46
N PRO A 59 9.39 0.65 12.70
CA PRO A 59 9.13 -0.76 13.02
C PRO A 59 7.63 -1.09 13.08
N SER A 60 6.76 -0.11 13.32
CA SER A 60 5.36 -0.35 13.66
C SER A 60 4.55 -0.94 12.51
N GLN A 61 4.85 -0.56 11.26
CA GLN A 61 4.04 -0.94 10.10
C GLN A 61 4.78 -1.88 9.14
N GLN A 62 5.93 -2.42 9.56
CA GLN A 62 6.79 -3.20 8.66
C GLN A 62 6.10 -4.46 8.13
N GLY A 63 5.26 -5.15 8.91
CA GLY A 63 4.62 -6.41 8.54
C GLY A 63 3.21 -6.29 7.96
N ILE A 64 2.65 -5.08 7.87
CA ILE A 64 1.21 -4.91 7.63
C ILE A 64 0.83 -5.43 6.24
N HIS A 65 -0.34 -6.07 6.16
CA HIS A 65 -0.93 -6.53 4.91
C HIS A 65 -2.07 -5.60 4.50
N LEU A 66 -1.86 -4.79 3.46
CA LEU A 66 -2.93 -4.04 2.79
C LEU A 66 -3.56 -4.92 1.72
N VAL A 67 -4.82 -5.31 1.90
CA VAL A 67 -5.50 -6.26 1.02
C VAL A 67 -6.79 -5.64 0.49
N GLY A 68 -6.87 -5.46 -0.83
CA GLY A 68 -8.09 -5.05 -1.48
C GLY A 68 -9.11 -6.20 -1.57
N VAL A 69 -10.34 -5.93 -1.17
CA VAL A 69 -11.49 -6.81 -1.38
C VAL A 69 -12.10 -6.47 -2.74
N VAL A 70 -11.86 -7.32 -3.74
CA VAL A 70 -12.34 -7.10 -5.12
C VAL A 70 -13.70 -7.75 -5.31
N GLU A 71 -14.68 -6.98 -5.78
CA GLU A 71 -16.04 -7.45 -6.06
C GLU A 71 -16.34 -7.32 -7.56
N GLY A 72 -16.08 -8.39 -8.32
CA GLY A 72 -16.21 -8.35 -9.78
C GLY A 72 -15.21 -7.37 -10.39
N GLU A 73 -15.71 -6.33 -11.06
CA GLU A 73 -14.88 -5.25 -11.62
C GLU A 73 -14.68 -4.08 -10.66
N HIS A 74 -15.24 -4.12 -9.45
CA HIS A 74 -15.09 -3.05 -8.46
C HIS A 74 -13.84 -3.31 -7.62
N TRP A 75 -12.79 -2.57 -7.93
CA TRP A 75 -11.54 -2.58 -7.19
C TRP A 75 -11.54 -1.46 -6.13
N PRO A 76 -10.93 -1.68 -4.96
CA PRO A 76 -10.54 -0.57 -4.10
C PRO A 76 -9.43 0.22 -4.78
N VAL A 77 -9.68 1.52 -4.98
CA VAL A 77 -8.77 2.43 -5.65
C VAL A 77 -8.08 3.29 -4.60
N LEU A 78 -6.78 3.07 -4.39
CA LEU A 78 -5.92 4.05 -3.75
C LEU A 78 -5.47 5.05 -4.80
N ARG A 79 -5.92 6.29 -4.66
CA ARG A 79 -5.56 7.39 -5.54
C ARG A 79 -4.73 8.40 -4.78
N SER A 80 -3.64 8.87 -5.40
CA SER A 80 -2.81 9.92 -4.80
C SER A 80 -3.66 11.13 -4.39
N ALA A 81 -3.34 11.70 -3.22
CA ALA A 81 -3.97 12.92 -2.73
C ALA A 81 -3.75 14.10 -3.69
N ASP A 82 -2.59 14.13 -4.36
CA ASP A 82 -2.23 15.09 -5.40
C ASP A 82 -1.20 14.51 -6.39
N ALA A 83 -1.00 15.15 -7.53
CA ALA A 83 -0.11 14.67 -8.59
C ALA A 83 1.34 14.43 -8.15
N GLY A 84 1.86 15.23 -7.21
CA GLY A 84 3.25 15.19 -6.75
C GLY A 84 3.49 14.26 -5.56
N SER A 85 2.43 13.75 -4.94
CA SER A 85 2.51 12.77 -3.86
C SER A 85 2.63 11.34 -4.38
N HIS A 86 3.41 10.51 -3.69
CA HIS A 86 3.38 9.05 -3.92
C HIS A 86 2.06 8.49 -3.40
N VAL A 87 1.49 7.48 -4.08
CA VAL A 87 0.29 6.80 -3.55
C VAL A 87 0.67 5.97 -2.32
N ILE A 88 1.74 5.18 -2.42
CA ILE A 88 2.26 4.37 -1.31
C ILE A 88 3.77 4.56 -1.19
N VAL A 89 4.24 4.87 0.02
CA VAL A 89 5.64 4.81 0.42
C VAL A 89 5.80 3.70 1.46
N ALA A 90 6.60 2.70 1.12
CA ALA A 90 6.86 1.55 1.97
C ALA A 90 8.37 1.50 2.26
N LYS A 91 8.75 1.85 3.49
CA LYS A 91 10.15 1.94 3.91
C LYS A 91 10.45 0.88 4.96
N ASP A 92 11.49 0.09 4.69
CA ASP A 92 11.91 -1.06 5.51
C ASP A 92 10.75 -2.02 5.76
N PHE A 93 9.99 -2.26 4.69
CA PHE A 93 8.69 -2.94 4.72
C PHE A 93 8.84 -4.41 4.33
N THR A 94 8.20 -5.28 5.10
CA THR A 94 8.22 -6.75 4.98
C THR A 94 6.82 -7.36 4.78
N GLY A 95 5.76 -6.56 4.87
CA GLY A 95 4.37 -6.98 4.70
C GLY A 95 3.96 -7.11 3.23
N SER A 96 2.68 -6.87 2.93
CA SER A 96 2.19 -6.94 1.54
C SER A 96 1.18 -5.86 1.16
N ILE A 97 1.14 -5.58 -0.14
CA ILE A 97 0.20 -4.70 -0.83
C ILE A 97 -0.45 -5.56 -1.91
N GLU A 98 -1.73 -5.88 -1.75
CA GLU A 98 -2.40 -6.92 -2.52
C GLU A 98 -3.75 -6.45 -3.08
N ASN A 99 -4.05 -6.79 -4.33
CA ASN A 99 -5.38 -6.63 -4.95
C ASN A 99 -5.95 -5.20 -4.93
N LEU A 100 -5.07 -4.20 -5.07
CA LEU A 100 -5.46 -2.78 -5.11
C LEU A 100 -5.32 -2.20 -6.52
N GLU A 101 -6.16 -1.23 -6.83
CA GLU A 101 -5.90 -0.30 -7.93
C GLU A 101 -5.16 0.93 -7.39
N ILE A 102 -4.01 1.27 -7.98
CA ILE A 102 -3.06 2.27 -7.47
C ILE A 102 -2.78 3.31 -8.58
N THR A 103 -3.24 4.55 -8.38
CA THR A 103 -3.25 5.56 -9.46
C THR A 103 -3.14 7.02 -9.00
N GLY A 104 -2.98 7.95 -9.96
CA GLY A 104 -3.12 9.39 -9.75
C GLY A 104 -1.86 10.13 -9.33
N ALA A 105 -0.74 9.45 -9.06
CA ALA A 105 0.55 10.08 -8.77
C ALA A 105 1.26 10.49 -10.06
N THR A 106 0.66 11.39 -10.86
CA THR A 106 1.11 11.68 -12.25
C THR A 106 2.50 12.29 -12.33
N ASP A 107 2.94 12.99 -11.28
CA ASP A 107 4.29 13.55 -11.14
C ASP A 107 5.12 12.78 -10.09
N ALA A 108 4.66 11.61 -9.65
CA ALA A 108 5.26 10.82 -8.57
C ALA A 108 5.09 9.30 -8.76
N ILE A 109 5.19 8.51 -7.70
CA ILE A 109 5.32 7.04 -7.78
C ILE A 109 4.06 6.40 -7.23
N GLY A 110 3.53 5.39 -7.92
CA GLY A 110 2.43 4.57 -7.41
C GLY A 110 2.85 3.86 -6.12
N VAL A 111 3.81 2.94 -6.21
CA VAL A 111 4.37 2.22 -5.06
C VAL A 111 5.88 2.43 -4.98
N ASN A 112 6.35 3.10 -3.93
CA ASN A 112 7.77 3.37 -3.69
C ASN A 112 8.29 2.51 -2.53
N LEU A 113 9.06 1.48 -2.84
CA LEU A 113 9.67 0.54 -1.90
C LEU A 113 11.12 0.96 -1.62
N ILE A 114 11.43 1.23 -0.36
CA ILE A 114 12.68 1.87 0.04
C ILE A 114 13.35 1.05 1.15
N GLY A 115 14.53 0.50 0.88
CA GLY A 115 15.45 0.05 1.94
C GLY A 115 16.30 1.23 2.43
N ASP A 116 16.14 1.64 3.68
CA ASP A 116 16.89 2.74 4.31
C ASP A 116 17.77 2.26 5.47
N ASP A 117 18.58 3.14 6.09
CA ASP A 117 19.59 2.87 7.15
C ASP A 117 19.45 1.55 7.94
N ASN A 118 20.21 0.52 7.50
CA ASN A 118 20.23 -0.84 8.05
C ASN A 118 18.91 -1.62 8.01
N GLY A 119 17.86 -1.04 7.43
CA GLY A 119 16.58 -1.66 7.18
C GLY A 119 16.59 -2.55 5.93
N VAL A 120 15.59 -3.42 5.90
CA VAL A 120 15.39 -4.44 4.87
C VAL A 120 13.99 -4.28 4.33
N THR A 121 13.87 -4.17 3.01
CA THR A 121 12.58 -4.20 2.33
C THR A 121 12.45 -5.49 1.54
N THR A 122 11.65 -6.42 2.05
CA THR A 122 11.28 -7.70 1.39
C THR A 122 9.78 -7.82 1.17
N GLY A 123 9.06 -6.70 1.31
CA GLY A 123 7.61 -6.64 1.16
C GLY A 123 7.15 -7.09 -0.22
N ARG A 124 5.86 -7.33 -0.36
CA ARG A 124 5.27 -7.94 -1.55
C ARG A 124 4.26 -6.99 -2.19
N VAL A 125 4.30 -6.85 -3.51
CA VAL A 125 3.27 -6.15 -4.29
C VAL A 125 2.65 -7.16 -5.23
N ILE A 126 1.38 -7.52 -5.01
CA ILE A 126 0.75 -8.69 -5.63
C ILE A 126 -0.62 -8.37 -6.20
N GLY A 127 -0.89 -8.85 -7.41
CA GLY A 127 -2.24 -8.81 -7.97
C GLY A 127 -2.82 -7.40 -8.16
N CYS A 128 -1.99 -6.36 -8.10
CA CYS A 128 -2.44 -4.97 -8.18
C CYS A 128 -2.59 -4.49 -9.63
N ARG A 129 -3.49 -3.53 -9.85
CA ARG A 129 -3.59 -2.73 -11.08
C ARG A 129 -2.89 -1.39 -10.84
N ILE A 130 -1.75 -1.15 -11.47
CA ILE A 130 -0.90 0.03 -11.18
C ILE A 130 -0.73 0.88 -12.43
N HIS A 131 -1.41 2.03 -12.47
CA HIS A 131 -1.50 2.85 -13.69
C HIS A 131 -1.70 4.34 -13.40
N GLY A 132 -1.47 5.20 -14.39
CA GLY A 132 -1.71 6.64 -14.25
C GLY A 132 -0.76 7.35 -13.28
N ASN A 133 0.44 6.81 -13.06
CA ASN A 133 1.48 7.42 -12.22
C ASN A 133 2.71 7.83 -13.06
N ARG A 134 3.67 8.59 -12.52
CA ARG A 134 4.95 8.82 -13.22
C ARG A 134 5.74 7.52 -13.34
N ILE A 135 5.90 6.83 -12.21
CA ILE A 135 6.47 5.49 -12.14
C ILE A 135 5.45 4.59 -11.43
N GLY A 136 5.17 3.41 -11.98
CA GLY A 136 4.24 2.45 -11.36
C GLY A 136 4.78 1.91 -10.03
N VAL A 137 5.84 1.10 -10.09
CA VAL A 137 6.57 0.59 -8.92
C VAL A 137 8.02 1.05 -8.98
N HIS A 138 8.54 1.55 -7.87
CA HIS A 138 9.94 1.94 -7.74
C HIS A 138 10.58 1.21 -6.57
N LEU A 139 11.78 0.68 -6.80
CA LEU A 139 12.56 -0.05 -5.82
C LEU A 139 13.88 0.67 -5.65
N MET A 140 14.22 1.06 -4.42
CA MET A 140 15.45 1.81 -4.19
C MET A 140 16.08 1.55 -2.83
N THR A 141 17.37 1.85 -2.75
CA THR A 141 18.10 1.96 -1.49
C THR A 141 18.71 3.37 -1.38
N VAL A 142 18.76 3.97 -0.19
CA VAL A 142 19.15 5.40 0.00
C VAL A 142 20.43 5.63 0.84
N GLY A 143 21.64 5.15 0.45
CA GLY A 143 22.87 5.04 1.30
C GLY A 143 23.30 3.58 1.69
N GLY A 144 24.23 3.34 2.64
CA GLY A 144 24.53 2.06 3.36
C GLY A 144 24.68 0.70 2.61
N SER A 145 24.94 -0.41 3.35
CA SER A 145 24.87 -1.80 2.85
C SER A 145 23.46 -2.36 3.04
N ARG A 146 22.58 -2.09 2.07
CA ARG A 146 21.12 -2.25 2.24
C ARG A 146 20.55 -3.35 1.37
N SER A 147 19.35 -3.82 1.71
CA SER A 147 18.61 -4.78 0.90
C SER A 147 17.20 -4.27 0.60
N CYS A 148 16.93 -4.06 -0.68
CA CYS A 148 15.57 -3.91 -1.21
C CYS A 148 15.38 -5.06 -2.20
N ASP A 149 14.79 -6.14 -1.72
CA ASP A 149 14.50 -7.36 -2.48
C ASP A 149 13.01 -7.76 -2.31
N PRO A 150 12.07 -6.89 -2.72
CA PRO A 150 10.65 -7.18 -2.64
C PRO A 150 10.19 -8.11 -3.77
N LEU A 151 9.11 -8.86 -3.53
CA LEU A 151 8.44 -9.63 -4.58
C LEU A 151 7.38 -8.77 -5.28
N VAL A 152 7.56 -8.53 -6.59
CA VAL A 152 6.55 -7.87 -7.45
C VAL A 152 5.96 -8.92 -8.39
N GLN A 153 4.76 -9.43 -8.08
CA GLN A 153 4.20 -10.61 -8.77
C GLN A 153 2.73 -10.44 -9.17
N GLY A 154 2.38 -10.85 -10.40
CA GLY A 154 0.98 -10.92 -10.83
C GLY A 154 0.27 -9.57 -10.95
N ASN A 155 1.03 -8.47 -11.00
CA ASN A 155 0.49 -7.13 -11.17
C ASN A 155 0.27 -6.81 -12.66
N VAL A 156 -0.75 -6.00 -12.94
CA VAL A 156 -0.96 -5.39 -14.26
C VAL A 156 -0.51 -3.94 -14.18
N ILE A 157 0.57 -3.60 -14.89
CA ILE A 157 1.21 -2.28 -14.82
C ILE A 157 1.18 -1.64 -16.22
N TYR A 158 0.47 -0.52 -16.36
CA TYR A 158 0.21 0.13 -17.64
C TYR A 158 -0.01 1.63 -17.48
N ASP A 159 0.02 2.41 -18.56
CA ASP A 159 -0.28 3.85 -18.58
C ASP A 159 0.44 4.70 -17.50
N ASN A 160 1.68 4.34 -17.16
CA ASN A 160 2.56 5.18 -16.33
C ASN A 160 3.44 6.04 -17.24
N SER A 161 3.65 7.31 -16.90
CA SER A 161 4.20 8.30 -17.85
C SER A 161 5.70 8.13 -18.14
N THR A 162 6.47 7.56 -17.21
CA THR A 162 7.92 7.39 -17.37
C THR A 162 8.35 5.92 -17.37
N ARG A 163 7.94 5.13 -16.37
CA ARG A 163 8.32 3.70 -16.23
C ARG A 163 7.21 2.90 -15.59
N GLY A 164 7.04 1.64 -16.01
CA GLY A 164 6.21 0.69 -15.28
C GLY A 164 6.86 0.29 -13.95
N ILE A 165 8.08 -0.26 -14.03
CA ILE A 165 8.92 -0.59 -12.88
C ILE A 165 10.27 0.13 -13.01
N GLY A 166 10.73 0.78 -11.95
CA GLY A 166 12.03 1.45 -11.89
C GLY A 166 12.87 0.98 -10.71
N PHE A 167 14.19 1.11 -10.86
CA PHE A 167 15.17 0.76 -9.84
C PHE A 167 16.18 1.89 -9.67
N MET A 168 16.67 2.13 -8.45
CA MET A 168 17.74 3.10 -8.13
C MET A 168 18.70 2.56 -7.07
#